data_AF-C7H8Y3-F1
#
_entry.id   AF-C7H8Y3-F1
#
_cell.length_a   1.000
_cell.length_b   1.000
_cell.length_c   1.000
_cell.angle_alpha   90.00
_cell.angle_beta   90.00
_cell.angle_gamma   90.00
#
_symmetry.space_group_name_H-M   'P 1'
#
loop_
_entity.id
_entity.type
_entity.pdbx_description
1 polymer ?
#
loop_
_entity_poly.entity_id
_entity_poly.type
_entity_poly.pdbx_seq_one_letter_code
_entity_poly.pdbx_strand_id
1 'polypeptide(L)'
;MEEQAAQARQRAAASAKRLASASRRRADEDALSEADEKLLAALYALRKRLAAKQKLPAYMVFNDSTLRQMALKKPLSVEELLNIPGVGEKKAARYGQEFLSVIEETVGTR
;
A
#
# COMPACT_ATOMS: atom_id res chain seq x y z
N MET A 1 -46.28 6.38 14.03
CA MET A 1 -45.63 5.23 13.34
C MET A 1 -44.94 5.65 12.04
N GLU A 2 -45.37 6.74 11.38
CA GLU A 2 -44.76 7.19 10.10
C GLU A 2 -43.39 7.90 10.25
N GLU A 3 -43.11 8.54 11.40
CA GLU A 3 -41.86 9.29 11.61
C GLU A 3 -40.60 8.42 11.71
N GLN A 4 -40.72 7.16 12.14
CA GLN A 4 -39.57 6.26 12.31
C GLN A 4 -39.04 5.73 10.97
N ALA A 5 -39.86 5.68 9.93
CA ALA A 5 -39.46 5.22 8.59
C ALA A 5 -38.63 6.28 7.82
N ALA A 6 -38.85 7.57 8.10
CA ALA A 6 -38.15 8.68 7.45
C ALA A 6 -36.68 8.81 7.93
N GLN A 7 -36.42 8.54 9.21
CA GLN A 7 -35.09 8.68 9.81
C GLN A 7 -34.11 7.56 9.36
N ALA A 8 -34.62 6.35 9.10
CA ALA A 8 -33.82 5.24 8.60
C ALA A 8 -33.28 5.49 7.17
N ARG A 9 -34.08 6.12 6.31
CA ARG A 9 -33.69 6.47 4.94
C ARG A 9 -32.62 7.57 4.90
N GLN A 10 -32.70 8.54 5.81
CA GLN A 10 -31.70 9.62 5.91
C GLN A 10 -30.33 9.11 6.39
N ARG A 11 -30.30 8.12 7.29
CA ARG A 11 -29.03 7.49 7.75
C ARG A 11 -28.34 6.66 6.67
N ALA A 12 -29.10 5.97 5.82
CA ALA A 12 -28.54 5.20 4.70
C ALA A 12 -27.92 6.11 3.62
N ALA A 13 -28.59 7.23 3.29
CA ALA A 13 -28.11 8.17 2.27
C ALA A 13 -26.83 8.92 2.69
N ALA A 14 -26.70 9.27 3.98
CA ALA A 14 -25.51 9.94 4.51
C ALA A 14 -24.27 9.01 4.55
N SER A 15 -24.47 7.71 4.81
CA SER A 15 -23.40 6.70 4.80
C SER A 15 -22.88 6.44 3.39
N ALA A 16 -23.77 6.27 2.41
CA ALA A 16 -23.40 6.06 1.01
C ALA A 16 -22.62 7.25 0.42
N LYS A 17 -23.00 8.49 0.77
CA LYS A 17 -22.30 9.70 0.31
C LYS A 17 -20.90 9.84 0.92
N ARG A 18 -20.70 9.40 2.18
CA ARG A 18 -19.37 9.34 2.81
C ARG A 18 -18.47 8.26 2.20
N LEU A 19 -19.01 7.07 1.94
CA LEU A 19 -18.28 5.99 1.26
C LEU A 19 -17.85 6.39 -0.16
N ALA A 20 -18.74 7.04 -0.92
CA ALA A 20 -18.44 7.52 -2.28
C ALA A 20 -17.44 8.71 -2.31
N SER A 21 -17.43 9.55 -1.28
CA SER A 21 -16.48 10.67 -1.12
C SER A 21 -15.10 10.17 -0.68
N ALA A 22 -15.04 9.24 0.27
CA ALA A 22 -13.79 8.58 0.67
C ALA A 22 -13.19 7.75 -0.48
N SER A 23 -14.04 7.10 -1.28
CA SER A 23 -13.60 6.37 -2.47
C SER A 23 -13.07 7.28 -3.58
N ARG A 24 -13.67 8.47 -3.78
CA ARG A 24 -13.17 9.45 -4.76
C ARG A 24 -11.87 10.13 -4.32
N ARG A 25 -11.71 10.43 -3.03
CA ARG A 25 -10.43 10.94 -2.50
C ARG A 25 -9.31 9.90 -2.58
N ARG A 26 -9.63 8.63 -2.33
CA ARG A 26 -8.67 7.52 -2.50
C ARG A 26 -8.21 7.35 -3.94
N ALA A 27 -9.09 7.54 -4.92
CA ALA A 27 -8.73 7.42 -6.33
C ALA A 27 -7.75 8.50 -6.80
N ASP A 28 -7.83 9.71 -6.24
CA ASP A 28 -6.94 10.85 -6.57
C ASP A 28 -5.57 10.73 -5.88
N GLU A 29 -5.52 10.25 -4.63
CA GLU A 29 -4.26 9.84 -3.97
C GLU A 29 -3.66 8.53 -4.54
N ASP A 30 -4.40 7.83 -5.41
CA ASP A 30 -3.95 6.60 -6.06
C ASP A 30 -3.15 6.85 -7.36
N ALA A 31 -3.06 8.09 -7.84
CA ALA A 31 -2.25 8.41 -9.01
C ALA A 31 -0.76 8.44 -8.62
N LEU A 32 -0.01 7.41 -9.03
CA LEU A 32 1.44 7.35 -8.86
C LEU A 32 2.10 8.30 -9.86
N SER A 33 3.11 9.06 -9.42
CA SER A 33 3.98 9.75 -10.37
C SER A 33 4.80 8.73 -11.17
N GLU A 34 5.32 9.10 -12.34
CA GLU A 34 6.20 8.20 -13.12
C GLU A 34 7.38 7.65 -12.30
N ALA A 35 7.90 8.46 -11.37
CA ALA A 35 8.94 8.05 -10.44
C ALA A 35 8.45 6.98 -9.45
N ASP A 36 7.22 7.10 -8.95
CA ASP A 36 6.62 6.13 -8.03
C ASP A 36 6.23 4.84 -8.77
N GLU A 37 5.79 4.92 -10.02
CA GLU A 37 5.56 3.75 -10.88
C GLU A 37 6.86 2.99 -11.15
N LYS A 38 7.95 3.70 -11.43
CA LYS A 38 9.28 3.10 -11.59
C LYS A 38 9.73 2.39 -10.32
N LEU A 39 9.56 3.02 -9.15
CA LEU A 39 9.84 2.40 -7.87
C LEU A 39 8.96 1.17 -7.63
N LEU A 40 7.66 1.27 -7.88
CA LEU A 40 6.74 0.16 -7.72
C LEU A 40 7.13 -1.05 -8.59
N ALA A 41 7.52 -0.81 -9.85
CA ALA A 41 8.03 -1.85 -10.74
C ALA A 41 9.30 -2.52 -10.19
N ALA A 42 10.23 -1.75 -9.63
CA ALA A 42 11.44 -2.27 -8.98
C ALA A 42 11.10 -3.14 -7.76
N LEU A 43 10.15 -2.70 -6.92
CA LEU A 43 9.68 -3.47 -5.77
C LEU A 43 9.00 -4.78 -6.18
N TYR A 44 8.23 -4.78 -7.27
CA TYR A 44 7.64 -6.01 -7.83
C TYR A 44 8.71 -7.00 -8.31
N ALA A 45 9.75 -6.51 -9.00
CA ALA A 45 10.86 -7.33 -9.45
C ALA A 45 11.62 -7.95 -8.28
N LEU A 46 11.93 -7.14 -7.25
CA LEU A 46 12.55 -7.62 -6.01
C LEU A 46 11.69 -8.70 -5.33
N ARG A 47 10.39 -8.45 -5.17
CA ARG A 47 9.45 -9.40 -4.56
C ARG A 47 9.48 -10.74 -5.29
N LYS A 48 9.42 -10.72 -6.63
CA LYS A 48 9.46 -11.92 -7.46
C LYS A 48 10.77 -12.69 -7.26
N ARG A 49 11.91 -11.99 -7.21
CA ARG A 49 13.23 -12.57 -6.95
C ARG A 49 13.28 -13.27 -5.59
N LEU A 50 12.79 -12.62 -4.53
CA LEU A 50 12.80 -13.17 -3.18
C LEU A 50 11.88 -14.37 -3.00
N ALA A 51 10.71 -14.31 -3.66
CA ALA A 51 9.75 -15.39 -3.67
C ALA A 51 10.30 -16.62 -4.40
N ALA A 52 10.94 -16.42 -5.56
CA ALA A 52 11.61 -17.48 -6.31
C ALA A 52 12.73 -18.14 -5.51
N LYS A 53 13.58 -17.36 -4.83
CA LYS A 53 14.64 -17.88 -3.93
C LYS A 53 14.09 -18.81 -2.85
N GLN A 54 12.92 -18.50 -2.32
CA GLN A 54 12.27 -19.29 -1.27
C GLN A 54 11.27 -20.33 -1.78
N LYS A 55 11.09 -20.46 -3.11
CA LYS A 55 10.08 -21.32 -3.75
C LYS A 55 8.66 -21.08 -3.23
N LEU A 56 8.32 -19.82 -2.95
CA LEU A 56 7.01 -19.40 -2.46
C LEU A 56 6.34 -18.47 -3.50
N PRO A 57 5.00 -18.34 -3.48
CA PRO A 57 4.31 -17.33 -4.27
C PRO A 57 4.70 -15.90 -3.86
N ALA A 58 4.79 -14.98 -4.84
CA ALA A 58 5.23 -13.60 -4.62
C ALA A 58 4.42 -12.84 -3.57
N TYR A 59 3.09 -13.00 -3.58
CA TYR A 59 2.19 -12.34 -2.63
C TYR A 59 2.45 -12.71 -1.16
N MET A 60 3.15 -13.82 -0.88
CA MET A 60 3.50 -14.22 0.49
C MET A 60 4.60 -13.34 1.10
N VAL A 61 5.48 -12.76 0.27
CA VAL A 61 6.49 -11.79 0.72
C VAL A 61 5.79 -10.51 1.15
N PHE A 62 5.15 -9.81 0.21
CA PHE A 62 4.26 -8.67 0.46
C PHE A 62 3.10 -8.68 -0.54
N ASN A 63 1.92 -8.22 -0.12
CA ASN A 63 0.80 -8.05 -1.04
C ASN A 63 0.98 -6.78 -1.90
N ASP A 64 0.19 -6.65 -2.95
CA ASP A 64 0.31 -5.53 -3.91
C ASP A 64 -0.01 -4.17 -3.24
N SER A 65 -0.97 -4.16 -2.31
CA SER A 65 -1.33 -2.95 -1.55
C SER A 65 -0.17 -2.42 -0.71
N THR A 66 0.56 -3.30 -0.03
CA THR A 66 1.75 -2.98 0.76
C THR A 66 2.86 -2.45 -0.14
N LEU A 67 3.12 -3.07 -1.30
CA LEU A 67 4.13 -2.55 -2.24
C LEU A 67 3.77 -1.15 -2.75
N ARG A 68 2.49 -0.93 -3.06
CA ARG A 68 2.00 0.37 -3.49
C ARG A 68 2.16 1.43 -2.40
N GLN A 69 1.87 1.08 -1.15
CA GLN A 69 2.11 1.97 0.00
C GLN A 69 3.61 2.26 0.21
N MET A 70 4.49 1.28 0.02
CA MET A 70 5.94 1.50 0.06
C MET A 70 6.39 2.47 -1.05
N ALA A 71 5.84 2.35 -2.27
CA ALA A 71 6.17 3.26 -3.36
C ALA A 71 5.71 4.71 -3.08
N LEU A 72 4.54 4.89 -2.45
CA LEU A 72 4.01 6.20 -2.06
C LEU A 72 4.78 6.82 -0.89
N LYS A 73 5.04 6.03 0.16
CA LYS A 73 5.66 6.52 1.42
C LYS A 73 7.18 6.56 1.38
N LYS A 74 7.81 5.76 0.53
CA LYS A 74 9.27 5.67 0.32
C LYS A 74 10.03 5.54 1.65
N PRO A 75 9.72 4.53 2.49
CA PRO A 75 10.40 4.36 3.76
C PRO A 75 11.91 4.18 3.52
N LEU A 76 12.73 4.90 4.29
CA LEU A 76 14.19 4.82 4.24
C LEU A 76 14.78 4.16 5.49
N SER A 77 13.92 3.78 6.43
CA SER A 77 14.29 3.07 7.66
C SER A 77 13.35 1.89 7.94
N VAL A 78 13.83 0.95 8.77
CA VAL A 78 13.02 -0.20 9.20
C VAL A 78 11.80 0.25 10.00
N GLU A 79 11.93 1.32 10.80
CA GLU A 79 10.86 1.90 11.59
C GLU A 79 9.74 2.45 10.68
N GLU A 80 10.10 3.18 9.62
CA GLU A 80 9.13 3.63 8.62
C GLU A 80 8.50 2.46 7.85
N LEU A 81 9.27 1.42 7.57
CA LEU A 81 8.75 0.22 6.91
C LEU A 81 7.69 -0.49 7.78
N LEU A 82 7.88 -0.53 9.10
CA LEU A 82 6.93 -1.10 10.06
C LEU A 82 5.63 -0.29 10.14
N ASN A 83 5.66 1.00 9.81
CA ASN A 83 4.45 1.84 9.73
C ASN A 83 3.60 1.54 8.49
N ILE A 84 4.11 0.75 7.52
CA ILE A 84 3.35 0.39 6.33
C ILE A 84 2.35 -0.74 6.64
N PRO A 85 1.05 -0.56 6.33
CA PRO A 85 0.05 -1.61 6.52
C PRO A 85 0.42 -2.91 5.80
N GLY A 86 0.42 -4.02 6.53
CA GLY A 86 0.78 -5.35 6.01
C GLY A 86 2.27 -5.71 6.15
N VAL A 87 3.10 -4.81 6.67
CA VAL A 87 4.45 -5.12 7.12
C VAL A 87 4.43 -5.43 8.62
N GLY A 88 4.81 -6.65 8.97
CA GLY A 88 5.04 -7.05 10.37
C GLY A 88 6.52 -7.22 10.66
N GLU A 89 6.88 -7.23 11.94
CA GLU A 89 8.27 -7.33 12.42
C GLU A 89 9.06 -8.48 11.78
N LYS A 90 8.45 -9.67 11.67
CA LYS A 90 9.09 -10.84 11.03
C LYS A 90 9.43 -10.59 9.56
N LYS A 91 8.56 -9.90 8.83
CA LYS A 91 8.76 -9.59 7.40
C LYS A 91 9.75 -8.43 7.24
N ALA A 92 9.69 -7.43 8.10
CA ALA A 92 10.66 -6.33 8.13
C ALA A 92 12.07 -6.84 8.46
N ALA A 93 12.21 -7.72 9.44
CA ALA A 93 13.50 -8.34 9.78
C ALA A 93 14.05 -9.21 8.64
N ARG A 94 13.18 -9.96 7.93
CA ARG A 94 13.62 -10.89 6.88
C ARG A 94 13.87 -10.22 5.53
N TYR A 95 13.03 -9.28 5.14
CA TYR A 95 13.04 -8.68 3.80
C TYR A 95 13.34 -7.19 3.80
N GLY A 96 13.18 -6.52 4.95
CA GLY A 96 13.18 -5.06 5.02
C GLY A 96 14.43 -4.42 4.46
N GLN A 97 15.62 -4.93 4.78
CA GLN A 97 16.87 -4.39 4.21
C GLN A 97 16.89 -4.42 2.68
N GLU A 98 16.55 -5.54 2.04
CA GLU A 98 16.55 -5.60 0.56
C GLU A 98 15.54 -4.64 -0.06
N PHE A 99 14.38 -4.44 0.58
CA PHE A 99 13.37 -3.49 0.11
C PHE A 99 13.83 -2.04 0.30
N LEU A 100 14.40 -1.71 1.47
CA LEU A 100 14.93 -0.38 1.76
C LEU A 100 16.06 0.00 0.79
N SER A 101 16.98 -0.93 0.49
CA SER A 101 18.05 -0.68 -0.48
C SER A 101 17.52 -0.35 -1.88
N VAL A 102 16.49 -1.06 -2.35
CA VAL A 102 15.87 -0.76 -3.66
C VAL A 102 15.16 0.60 -3.65
N ILE A 103 14.51 0.97 -2.55
CA ILE A 103 13.85 2.28 -2.39
C ILE A 103 14.91 3.38 -2.43
N GLU A 104 15.97 3.26 -1.64
CA GLU A 104 17.07 4.21 -1.57
C GLU A 104 17.74 4.38 -2.94
N GLU A 105 18.07 3.28 -3.62
CA GLU A 105 18.67 3.32 -4.97
C GLU A 105 17.76 4.03 -5.98
N THR A 106 16.47 3.73 -5.97
CA THR A 106 15.52 4.30 -6.94
C THR A 106 15.26 5.78 -6.68
N VAL A 107 15.17 6.19 -5.41
CA VAL A 107 14.91 7.58 -5.01
C VAL A 107 16.17 8.45 -5.18
N GLY A 108 17.35 7.89 -4.89
CA GLY A 108 18.65 8.55 -5.04
C GLY A 108 19.13 8.70 -6.48
N THR A 109 18.58 7.93 -7.43
CA THR A 109 18.86 8.06 -8.88
C THR A 109 18.12 9.25 -9.51
N ARG A 110 18.09 10.41 -8.83
CA ARG A 110 17.48 11.65 -9.32
C ARG A 110 18.51 12.65 -9.81
#